data_AF-A0A139WUH3-F1
#
_entry.id   AF-A0A139WUH3-F1
#
_cell.length_a   1.000
_cell.length_b   1.000
_cell.length_c   1.000
_cell.angle_alpha   90.00
_cell.angle_beta   90.00
_cell.angle_gamma   90.00
#
_symmetry.space_group_name_H-M   'P 1'
#
loop_
_entity.id
_entity.type
_entity.pdbx_description
1 polymer ?
#
loop_
_entity_poly.entity_id
_entity_poly.type
_entity_poly.pdbx_seq_one_letter_code
_entity_poly.pdbx_strand_id
1 'polypeptide(L)'
;MTNLFNYSLQTEDRGSGALIRGVTLATVTDTSALDKGKVKVKFHWRKQRPTNDEGGKQEPTNDGIWAGVITSNKDTRPQIEVHDVVLVAFEQGVFEYPFIIGFVWPIVKDTTD
;
A
#
# COMPACT_ATOMS: atom_id res chain seq x y z
N MET A 1 2.67 16.18 -38.78
CA MET A 1 3.26 14.83 -38.74
C MET A 1 3.00 14.24 -37.38
N THR A 2 2.09 13.27 -37.29
CA THR A 2 1.70 12.63 -36.02
C THR A 2 2.82 11.67 -35.62
N ASN A 3 3.38 11.87 -34.43
CA ASN A 3 4.54 11.13 -33.96
C ASN A 3 4.14 9.68 -33.65
N LEU A 4 4.43 8.75 -34.57
CA LEU A 4 4.06 7.32 -34.48
C LEU A 4 4.54 6.66 -33.17
N PHE A 5 5.65 7.15 -32.61
CA PHE A 5 6.17 6.72 -31.31
C PHE A 5 5.25 7.03 -30.13
N ASN A 6 4.50 8.15 -30.18
CA ASN A 6 3.57 8.49 -29.10
C ASN A 6 2.31 7.61 -29.14
N TYR A 7 1.94 7.09 -30.31
CA TYR A 7 0.77 6.22 -30.46
C TYR A 7 1.06 4.81 -29.93
N SER A 8 2.28 4.28 -30.12
CA SER A 8 2.65 2.96 -29.58
C SER A 8 2.68 2.94 -28.05
N LEU A 9 3.28 3.96 -27.41
CA LEU A 9 3.35 4.09 -25.95
C LEU A 9 1.95 4.12 -25.31
N GLN A 10 1.03 4.92 -25.86
CA GLN A 10 -0.36 4.98 -25.36
C GLN A 10 -1.11 3.66 -25.54
N THR A 11 -0.70 2.82 -26.48
CA THR A 11 -1.33 1.51 -26.72
C THR A 11 -0.80 0.46 -25.75
N GLU A 12 0.48 0.51 -25.40
CA GLU A 12 1.10 -0.34 -24.37
C GLU A 12 0.56 -0.02 -22.97
N ASP A 13 0.42 1.26 -22.63
CA ASP A 13 -0.20 1.71 -21.37
C ASP A 13 -1.64 1.21 -21.21
N ARG A 14 -2.36 1.04 -22.33
CA ARG A 14 -3.76 0.55 -22.33
C ARG A 14 -3.89 -0.97 -22.38
N GLY A 15 -2.88 -1.67 -22.91
CA GLY A 15 -2.95 -3.10 -23.21
C GLY A 15 -2.21 -4.02 -22.23
N SER A 16 -1.12 -3.56 -21.62
CA SER A 16 -0.23 -4.41 -20.81
C SER A 16 0.35 -3.75 -19.56
N GLY A 17 0.00 -2.48 -19.27
CA GLY A 17 0.40 -1.81 -18.04
C GLY A 17 -0.32 -2.35 -16.80
N ALA A 18 0.35 -2.36 -15.65
CA ALA A 18 -0.30 -2.62 -14.36
C ALA A 18 -1.38 -1.57 -14.11
N LEU A 19 -2.65 -1.94 -14.29
CA LEU A 19 -3.78 -1.03 -14.10
C LEU A 19 -4.03 -0.84 -12.61
N ILE A 20 -3.64 0.32 -12.07
CA ILE A 20 -4.03 0.71 -10.72
C ILE A 20 -5.53 1.05 -10.74
N ARG A 21 -6.32 0.29 -9.99
CA ARG A 21 -7.76 0.57 -9.79
C ARG A 21 -8.01 0.88 -8.33
N GLY A 22 -7.87 2.16 -7.99
CA GLY A 22 -8.09 2.67 -6.65
C GLY A 22 -6.80 2.95 -5.89
N VAL A 23 -6.84 4.02 -5.11
CA VAL A 23 -5.80 4.45 -4.18
C VAL A 23 -6.48 4.75 -2.86
N THR A 24 -5.87 4.35 -1.75
CA THR A 24 -6.37 4.61 -0.39
C THR A 24 -5.22 5.02 0.52
N LEU A 25 -5.58 5.64 1.63
CA LEU A 25 -4.67 5.82 2.76
C LEU A 25 -4.65 4.55 3.62
N ALA A 26 -3.49 4.28 4.21
CA ALA A 26 -3.29 3.23 5.20
C ALA A 26 -2.19 3.64 6.19
N THR A 27 -2.24 3.09 7.40
CA THR A 27 -1.24 3.32 8.45
C THR A 27 -0.26 2.16 8.48
N VAL A 28 1.03 2.45 8.47
CA VAL A 28 2.09 1.45 8.65
C VAL A 28 2.06 0.92 10.09
N THR A 29 1.95 -0.40 10.24
CA THR A 29 1.89 -1.07 11.55
C THR A 29 3.10 -1.94 11.85
N ASP A 30 3.88 -2.35 10.83
CA ASP A 30 5.07 -3.17 11.02
C ASP A 30 6.08 -2.95 9.86
N THR A 31 7.33 -2.69 10.21
CA THR A 31 8.45 -2.45 9.28
C THR A 31 9.52 -3.55 9.32
N SER A 32 9.27 -4.65 10.03
CA SER A 32 10.23 -5.76 10.22
C SER A 32 10.65 -6.46 8.93
N ALA A 33 9.89 -6.32 7.85
CA ALA A 33 10.19 -6.90 6.53
C ALA A 33 10.57 -5.84 5.48
N LEU A 34 10.96 -4.63 5.91
CA LEU A 34 11.35 -3.54 5.02
C LEU A 34 12.58 -3.90 4.17
N ASP A 35 13.48 -4.71 4.71
CA ASP A 35 14.63 -5.31 4.02
C ASP A 35 14.21 -6.20 2.83
N LYS A 36 13.01 -6.79 2.91
CA LYS A 36 12.37 -7.59 1.85
C LYS A 36 11.47 -6.75 0.95
N GLY A 37 11.53 -5.42 1.07
CA GLY A 37 10.78 -4.48 0.24
C GLY A 37 9.29 -4.42 0.54
N LYS A 38 8.86 -4.74 1.78
CA LYS A 38 7.44 -4.70 2.17
C LYS A 38 7.25 -4.24 3.60
N VAL A 39 6.10 -3.63 3.88
CA VAL A 39 5.67 -3.24 5.23
C VAL A 39 4.24 -3.71 5.46
N LYS A 40 3.84 -3.88 6.72
CA LYS A 40 2.45 -4.18 7.05
C LYS A 40 1.69 -2.88 7.23
N VAL A 41 0.52 -2.78 6.61
CA VAL A 41 -0.35 -1.60 6.66
C VAL A 41 -1.76 -1.96 7.09
N LYS A 42 -2.41 -1.08 7.85
CA LYS A 42 -3.81 -1.17 8.28
C LYS A 42 -4.64 -0.11 7.55
N PHE A 43 -5.77 -0.52 6.98
CA PHE A 43 -6.69 0.38 6.29
C PHE A 43 -7.82 0.81 7.22
N HIS A 44 -8.06 2.12 7.33
CA HIS A 44 -9.05 2.66 8.27
C HIS A 44 -10.50 2.30 7.93
N TRP A 45 -10.82 2.12 6.66
CA TRP A 45 -12.16 1.75 6.22
C TRP A 45 -12.49 0.26 6.44
N ARG A 46 -11.46 -0.57 6.71
CA ARG A 46 -11.65 -1.99 6.96
C ARG A 46 -11.96 -2.18 8.44
N LYS A 47 -13.23 -2.45 8.74
CA LYS A 47 -13.65 -2.81 10.09
C LYS A 47 -12.93 -4.08 10.51
N GLN A 48 -12.37 -4.06 11.73
CA GLN A 48 -11.89 -5.27 12.36
C GLN A 48 -13.01 -6.30 12.35
N ARG A 49 -12.74 -7.51 11.86
CA ARG A 49 -13.73 -8.59 12.05
C ARG A 49 -13.73 -8.90 13.55
N PRO A 50 -14.86 -8.71 14.27
CA PRO A 50 -14.98 -9.30 15.58
C PRO A 50 -14.88 -10.82 15.39
N THR A 51 -13.84 -11.43 15.94
CA THR A 51 -13.81 -12.88 16.11
C THR A 51 -14.87 -13.19 17.15
N ASN A 52 -15.94 -13.86 16.72
CA ASN A 52 -16.96 -14.40 17.61
C ASN A 52 -16.36 -15.58 18.37
N ASP A 53 -15.50 -15.30 19.35
CA ASP A 53 -15.09 -16.27 20.34
C ASP A 53 -15.65 -15.83 21.70
N GLU A 54 -16.56 -16.64 22.19
CA GLU A 54 -17.20 -16.53 23.48
C GLU A 54 -16.12 -16.46 24.60
N GLY A 55 -15.99 -15.32 25.26
CA GLY A 55 -15.41 -15.24 26.61
C GLY A 55 -13.88 -15.14 26.74
N GLY A 56 -13.11 -14.89 25.68
CA GLY A 56 -11.66 -14.71 25.74
C GLY A 56 -11.22 -13.27 25.47
N LYS A 57 -10.21 -12.77 26.20
CA LYS A 57 -9.60 -11.44 26.02
C LYS A 57 -9.37 -11.15 24.52
N GLN A 58 -9.93 -10.04 24.05
CA GLN A 58 -9.76 -9.53 22.68
C GLN A 58 -8.28 -9.22 22.43
N GLU A 59 -7.55 -10.11 21.78
CA GLU A 59 -6.35 -9.69 21.07
C GLU A 59 -6.81 -9.03 19.76
N PRO A 60 -6.37 -7.81 19.44
CA PRO A 60 -6.66 -7.21 18.14
C PRO A 60 -6.03 -8.11 17.09
N THR A 61 -6.87 -8.85 16.35
CA THR A 61 -6.44 -9.57 15.17
C THR A 61 -5.75 -8.57 14.27
N ASN A 62 -4.48 -8.88 13.97
CA ASN A 62 -3.56 -7.99 13.29
C ASN A 62 -3.91 -7.96 11.79
N ASP A 63 -5.05 -7.33 11.47
CA ASP A 63 -5.75 -7.20 10.17
C ASP A 63 -4.96 -6.42 9.12
N GLY A 64 -3.71 -6.05 9.45
CA GLY A 64 -2.80 -5.43 8.52
C GLY A 64 -2.41 -6.39 7.39
N ILE A 65 -2.14 -5.82 6.23
CA ILE A 65 -1.70 -6.55 5.03
C ILE A 65 -0.31 -6.11 4.66
N TRP A 66 0.47 -7.06 4.15
CA TRP A 66 1.78 -6.77 3.59
C TRP A 66 1.63 -6.04 2.26
N ALA A 67 2.11 -4.80 2.21
CA ALA A 67 2.20 -4.00 0.99
C ALA A 67 3.65 -3.93 0.51
N GLY A 68 3.86 -4.11 -0.80
CA GLY A 68 5.16 -3.90 -1.42
C GLY A 68 5.53 -2.42 -1.46
N VAL A 69 6.81 -2.09 -1.31
CA VAL A 69 7.30 -0.71 -1.36
C VAL A 69 7.90 -0.43 -2.73
N ILE A 70 7.35 0.56 -3.44
CA ILE A 70 7.92 1.04 -4.71
C ILE A 70 8.86 2.20 -4.39
N THR A 71 10.13 2.07 -4.78
CA THR A 71 11.12 3.14 -4.66
C THR A 71 11.42 3.75 -6.03
N SER A 72 11.68 5.06 -6.06
CA SER A 72 12.07 5.77 -7.30
C SER A 72 13.46 5.40 -7.79
N ASN A 73 14.32 4.85 -6.92
CA ASN A 73 15.67 4.40 -7.23
C ASN A 73 15.98 3.10 -6.47
N LYS A 74 16.63 2.15 -7.14
CA LYS A 74 17.03 0.84 -6.59
C LYS A 74 17.97 0.97 -5.39
N ASP A 75 18.80 2.01 -5.37
CA ASP A 75 19.81 2.20 -4.32
C ASP A 75 19.28 2.99 -3.11
N THR A 76 18.08 3.55 -3.22
CA THR A 76 17.48 4.33 -2.13
C THR A 76 16.70 3.43 -1.20
N ARG A 77 17.16 3.34 0.05
CA ARG A 77 16.39 2.69 1.11
C ARG A 77 15.21 3.59 1.48
N PRO A 78 13.97 3.10 1.39
CA PRO A 78 12.82 3.87 1.82
C PRO A 78 12.90 4.09 3.33
N GLN A 79 12.70 5.33 3.77
CA GLN A 79 12.54 5.67 5.19
C GLN A 79 11.05 5.61 5.51
N ILE A 80 10.60 4.46 5.99
CA ILE A 80 9.22 4.21 6.43
C ILE A 80 9.27 3.85 7.91
N GLU A 81 8.43 4.48 8.70
CA GLU A 81 8.29 4.24 10.14
C GLU A 81 6.89 3.72 10.47
N VAL A 82 6.78 3.03 11.60
CA VAL A 82 5.48 2.70 12.18
C VAL A 82 4.69 3.99 12.43
N HIS A 83 3.38 3.93 12.24
CA HIS A 83 2.44 5.05 12.26
C HIS A 83 2.49 5.99 11.05
N ASP A 84 3.39 5.81 10.08
CA ASP A 84 3.31 6.60 8.83
C ASP A 84 2.00 6.32 8.09
N VAL A 85 1.34 7.40 7.65
CA VAL A 85 0.21 7.33 6.73
C VAL A 85 0.73 7.37 5.29
N VAL A 86 0.45 6.31 4.55
CA VAL A 86 0.97 6.07 3.19
C VAL A 86 -0.15 5.97 2.17
N LEU A 87 0.18 6.29 0.92
CA LEU A 87 -0.67 6.09 -0.26
C LEU A 87 -0.47 4.67 -0.79
N VAL A 88 -1.53 3.88 -0.79
CA VAL A 88 -1.52 2.48 -1.23
C VAL A 88 -2.38 2.34 -2.47
N ALA A 89 -1.80 1.75 -3.51
CA ALA A 89 -2.44 1.40 -4.77
C ALA A 89 -2.75 -0.10 -4.85
N PHE A 90 -3.81 -0.45 -5.57
CA PHE A 90 -4.20 -1.84 -5.81
C PHE A 90 -4.09 -2.18 -7.29
N GLU A 91 -3.30 -3.21 -7.60
CA GLU A 91 -3.25 -3.77 -8.94
C GLU A 91 -4.60 -4.40 -9.28
N GLN A 92 -5.20 -3.98 -10.39
CA GLN A 92 -6.51 -4.45 -10.87
C GLN A 92 -7.67 -4.29 -9.85
N GLY A 93 -7.45 -3.52 -8.78
CA GLY A 93 -8.42 -3.37 -7.68
C GLY A 93 -8.45 -4.57 -6.72
N VAL A 94 -7.48 -5.48 -6.85
CA VAL A 94 -7.31 -6.64 -5.97
C VAL A 94 -6.50 -6.23 -4.75
N PHE A 95 -7.09 -6.45 -3.59
CA PHE A 95 -6.53 -6.02 -2.30
C PHE A 95 -5.42 -6.94 -1.77
N GLU A 96 -5.27 -8.12 -2.36
CA GLU A 96 -4.30 -9.14 -1.95
C GLU A 96 -2.85 -8.75 -2.29
N TYR A 97 -2.68 -7.82 -3.24
CA TYR A 97 -1.36 -7.37 -3.72
C TYR A 97 -1.26 -5.83 -3.70
N PRO A 98 -1.27 -5.19 -2.51
CA PRO A 98 -1.14 -3.74 -2.43
C PRO A 98 0.30 -3.27 -2.58
N PHE A 99 0.48 -2.07 -3.14
CA PHE A 99 1.78 -1.40 -3.24
C PHE A 99 1.73 0.02 -2.68
N ILE A 100 2.74 0.40 -1.92
CA ILE A 100 2.96 1.77 -1.48
C ILE A 100 3.56 2.54 -2.65
N ILE A 101 2.85 3.57 -3.09
CA ILE A 101 3.27 4.46 -4.19
C ILE A 101 3.78 5.82 -3.69
N GLY A 102 3.63 6.10 -2.39
CA GLY A 102 4.16 7.33 -1.79
C GLY A 102 3.63 7.62 -0.39
N PHE A 103 3.99 8.81 0.08
CA PHE A 103 3.57 9.36 1.37
C PHE A 103 2.66 10.57 1.17
N VAL A 104 1.88 10.89 2.19
CA VAL A 104 1.20 12.19 2.27
C VAL A 104 2.22 13.25 2.67
N TRP A 105 2.15 14.43 2.05
CA TRP A 105 2.97 15.58 2.42
C TRP A 105 2.11 16.70 3.05
N PRO A 106 2.51 17.27 4.22
CA PRO A 106 3.61 16.83 5.06
C PRO A 106 3.37 15.41 5.60
N ILE A 107 4.43 14.74 6.07
CA ILE A 107 4.33 13.37 6.60
C ILE A 107 3.27 13.36 7.71
N VAL A 108 2.25 12.54 7.52
CA VAL A 108 1.16 12.35 8.48
C VAL A 108 1.43 11.09 9.29
N LYS A 109 1.26 11.19 10.60
CA LYS A 109 1.35 10.07 11.55
C LYS A 109 -0.02 9.76 12.11
N ASP A 110 -0.38 8.49 12.15
CA ASP A 110 -1.58 7.99 12.83
C ASP A 110 -1.17 7.25 14.11
N THR A 111 -1.11 8.03 15.20
CA THR A 111 -0.71 7.56 16.53
C THR A 111 -1.90 7.28 17.45
N THR A 112 -3.11 7.20 16.90
CA THR A 112 -4.32 6.99 17.70
C THR A 112 -4.61 5.49 17.73
N ASP A 113 -4.36 4.86 18.88
CA ASP A 113 -4.64 3.44 19.13
C ASP A 113 -6.15 3.13 19.17
#